data_AF-A0AAV7XYN9-F1
#
_entry.id   AF-A0AAV7XYN9-F1
#
_cell.length_a   1.000
_cell.length_b   1.000
_cell.length_c   1.000
_cell.angle_alpha   90.00
_cell.angle_beta   90.00
_cell.angle_gamma   90.00
#
_symmetry.space_group_name_H-M   'P 1'
#
loop_
_entity.id
_entity.type
_entity.pdbx_description
1 polymer ?
#
loop_
_entity_poly.entity_id
_entity_poly.type
_entity_poly.pdbx_seq_one_letter_code
_entity_poly.pdbx_strand_id
1 'polypeptide(L)'
;MRKVLVQRVVNQVREKVPHARRRIFVQIVADVKAKYPGTFKHELANGKVGKRSLTKKMMDTFDNKKRTPHTTRVECEAPTLKAAYGCVQWRVSLPSNQTVESQEEIRSSLADYFSTRRVSAWDWNHIQENMKLTYASQRKDINKQAELIEKLRKEQLKRKRTGRVEGEEMEVDDVTVTTAHLADLWPFLFQPLGMKAHFNILTKTDIDENVQLFIDKTLDSLHEFCKKIVVPKEKKARKLNKKLAKKIPEGDKDKVNEWKLSAVLLMLTTYFKEDWSELILMTEVCQT
;
A
#
# COMPACT_ATOMS: atom_id res chain seq x y z
N MET A 1 -7.66 9.23 32.07
CA MET A 1 -6.87 8.62 33.18
C MET A 1 -6.20 7.28 32.81
N ARG A 2 -6.92 6.21 32.41
CA ARG A 2 -6.34 4.87 32.15
C ARG A 2 -5.15 4.83 31.18
N LYS A 3 -5.18 5.64 30.10
CA LYS A 3 -4.08 5.71 29.11
C LYS A 3 -2.81 6.32 29.70
N VAL A 4 -2.93 7.41 30.46
CA VAL A 4 -1.81 8.11 31.11
C VAL A 4 -1.14 7.20 32.15
N LEU A 5 -1.93 6.48 32.94
CA LEU A 5 -1.43 5.50 33.91
C LEU A 5 -0.68 4.36 33.23
N VAL A 6 -1.26 3.75 32.19
CA VAL A 6 -0.59 2.69 31.40
C VAL A 6 0.74 3.21 30.84
N GLN A 7 0.77 4.44 30.31
CA GLN A 7 1.96 5.00 29.69
C GLN A 7 3.08 5.30 30.70
N ARG A 8 2.73 5.77 31.91
CA ARG A 8 3.68 6.00 33.01
C ARG A 8 4.26 4.68 33.54
N VAL A 9 3.41 3.69 33.79
CA VAL A 9 3.84 2.36 34.26
C VAL A 9 4.74 1.69 33.22
N VAL A 10 4.37 1.71 31.93
CA VAL A 10 5.17 1.14 30.85
C VAL A 10 6.53 1.85 30.70
N ASN A 11 6.60 3.16 30.92
CA ASN A 11 7.87 3.90 30.93
C ASN A 11 8.79 3.42 32.05
N GLN A 12 8.27 3.32 33.27
CA GLN A 12 9.05 2.86 34.43
C GLN A 12 9.50 1.40 34.28
N VAL A 13 8.65 0.53 33.73
CA VAL A 13 9.02 -0.87 33.45
C VAL A 13 10.12 -0.93 32.40
N ARG A 14 10.08 -0.08 31.37
CA ARG A 14 11.12 -0.04 30.34
C ARG A 14 12.47 0.43 30.88
N GLU A 15 12.47 1.44 31.74
CA GLU A 15 13.67 1.96 32.38
C GLU A 15 14.35 0.92 33.26
N LYS A 16 13.57 0.16 34.04
CA LYS A 16 14.09 -0.88 34.94
C LYS A 16 14.35 -2.23 34.26
N VAL A 17 13.55 -2.58 33.25
CA VAL A 17 13.58 -3.87 32.56
C VAL A 17 13.40 -3.69 31.05
N PRO A 18 14.51 -3.51 30.29
CA PRO A 18 14.46 -3.30 28.84
C PRO A 18 13.77 -4.44 28.06
N HIS A 19 13.83 -5.67 28.59
CA HIS A 19 13.22 -6.88 28.00
C HIS A 19 12.18 -7.52 28.93
N ALA A 20 11.18 -6.73 29.32
CA ALA A 20 10.10 -7.22 30.18
C ALA A 20 9.27 -8.34 29.51
N ARG A 21 9.07 -9.46 30.22
CA ARG A 21 8.21 -10.57 29.80
C ARG A 21 6.76 -10.34 30.24
N ARG A 22 5.80 -10.98 29.54
CA ARG A 22 4.35 -10.90 29.84
C ARG A 22 3.99 -11.08 31.31
N ARG A 23 4.67 -11.99 32.03
CA ARG A 23 4.42 -12.28 33.46
C ARG A 23 4.54 -11.05 34.36
N ILE A 24 5.48 -10.15 34.06
CA ILE A 24 5.69 -8.90 34.81
C ILE A 24 4.43 -8.00 34.69
N PHE A 25 3.89 -7.87 33.47
CA PHE A 25 2.67 -7.09 33.25
C PHE A 25 1.42 -7.74 33.84
N VAL A 26 1.39 -9.07 33.96
CA VAL A 26 0.30 -9.77 34.64
C VAL A 26 0.31 -9.43 36.14
N GLN A 27 1.48 -9.50 36.78
CA GLN A 27 1.63 -9.18 38.20
C GLN A 27 1.27 -7.72 38.50
N ILE A 28 1.84 -6.77 37.74
CA ILE A 28 1.54 -5.34 37.91
C ILE A 28 0.04 -5.07 37.77
N VAL A 29 -0.63 -5.74 36.83
CA VAL A 29 -2.07 -5.57 36.63
C VAL A 29 -2.88 -6.18 37.78
N ALA A 30 -2.43 -7.29 38.36
CA ALA A 30 -3.05 -7.87 39.56
C ALA A 30 -2.95 -6.90 40.74
N ASP A 31 -1.76 -6.36 41.01
CA ASP A 31 -1.52 -5.42 42.10
C ASP A 31 -2.33 -4.12 41.92
N VAL A 32 -2.36 -3.60 40.69
CA VAL A 32 -3.14 -2.39 40.35
C VAL A 32 -4.64 -2.62 40.51
N LYS A 33 -5.15 -3.81 40.18
CA LYS A 33 -6.57 -4.16 40.39
C LYS A 33 -6.90 -4.35 41.86
N ALA A 34 -6.00 -4.97 42.64
CA ALA A 34 -6.17 -5.14 44.07
C ALA A 34 -6.20 -3.80 44.80
N LYS A 35 -5.30 -2.87 44.41
CA LYS A 35 -5.22 -1.53 45.02
C LYS A 35 -6.33 -0.58 44.57
N TYR A 36 -6.87 -0.77 43.37
CA TYR A 36 -7.89 0.11 42.78
C TYR A 36 -9.00 -0.68 42.07
N PRO A 37 -9.88 -1.37 42.81
CA PRO A 37 -10.89 -2.28 42.24
C PRO A 37 -11.96 -1.57 41.40
N GLY A 38 -12.25 -0.30 41.66
CA GLY A 38 -13.25 0.51 40.93
C GLY A 38 -12.73 1.16 39.64
N THR A 39 -11.43 1.42 39.53
CA THR A 39 -10.83 2.25 38.46
C THR A 39 -10.82 1.56 37.07
N PHE A 40 -11.08 0.26 37.03
CA PHE A 40 -10.98 -0.54 35.80
C PHE A 40 -12.26 -1.32 35.45
N LYS A 41 -13.36 -1.12 36.17
CA LYS A 41 -14.69 -1.56 35.71
C LYS A 41 -15.05 -0.74 34.48
N HIS A 42 -15.20 -1.40 33.33
CA HIS A 42 -15.57 -0.75 32.09
C HIS A 42 -16.86 -1.38 31.59
N GLU A 43 -17.98 -0.88 32.10
CA GLU A 43 -19.28 -1.17 31.55
C GLU A 43 -19.45 -0.27 30.31
N LEU A 44 -19.70 -0.86 29.15
CA LEU A 44 -20.23 -0.13 28.01
C LEU A 44 -21.74 0.00 28.21
N ALA A 45 -22.35 1.05 27.64
CA ALA A 45 -23.79 1.36 27.75
C ALA A 45 -24.74 0.22 27.32
N ASN A 46 -24.21 -0.87 26.75
CA ASN A 46 -24.93 -2.06 26.29
C ASN A 46 -24.60 -3.33 27.09
N GLY A 47 -24.04 -3.22 28.29
CA GLY A 47 -23.74 -4.35 29.17
C GLY A 47 -22.61 -5.28 28.70
N LYS A 48 -21.97 -5.01 27.53
CA LYS A 48 -20.83 -5.79 27.03
C LYS A 48 -19.51 -5.19 27.51
N VAL A 49 -18.61 -6.03 28.02
CA VAL A 49 -17.29 -5.59 28.50
C VAL A 49 -16.39 -5.22 27.31
N GLY A 50 -15.90 -3.98 27.29
CA GLY A 50 -15.09 -3.44 26.21
C GLY A 50 -13.75 -4.17 25.97
N LYS A 51 -13.48 -4.45 24.69
CA LYS A 51 -12.46 -5.31 24.05
C LYS A 51 -10.97 -5.24 24.46
N ARG A 52 -10.50 -4.67 25.57
CA ARG A 52 -9.05 -4.71 25.92
C ARG A 52 -8.75 -4.92 27.42
N SER A 53 -8.28 -6.13 27.75
CA SER A 53 -7.61 -6.43 29.02
C SER A 53 -6.47 -5.43 29.30
N LEU A 54 -6.32 -5.00 30.55
CA LEU A 54 -5.30 -4.03 30.97
C LEU A 54 -3.88 -4.56 30.69
N THR A 55 -3.65 -5.85 30.87
CA THR A 55 -2.38 -6.52 30.56
C THR A 55 -2.05 -6.40 29.08
N LYS A 56 -3.03 -6.67 28.19
CA LYS A 56 -2.85 -6.54 26.74
C LYS A 56 -2.53 -5.10 26.35
N LYS A 57 -3.23 -4.12 26.94
CA LYS A 57 -2.92 -2.69 26.74
C LYS A 57 -1.50 -2.30 27.16
N MET A 58 -1.00 -2.81 28.28
CA MET A 58 0.37 -2.51 28.73
C MET A 58 1.42 -3.13 27.81
N MET A 59 1.20 -4.39 27.38
CA MET A 59 2.07 -5.07 26.43
C MET A 59 2.11 -4.38 25.07
N ASP A 60 0.95 -4.12 24.46
CA ASP A 60 0.87 -3.44 23.16
C ASP A 60 1.57 -2.07 23.21
N THR A 61 1.45 -1.34 24.34
CA THR A 61 2.11 -0.05 24.53
C THR A 61 3.62 -0.17 24.70
N PHE A 62 4.09 -1.22 25.37
CA PHE A 62 5.52 -1.51 25.54
C PHE A 62 6.18 -1.91 24.21
N ASP A 63 5.54 -2.78 23.44
CA ASP A 63 6.04 -3.24 22.14
C ASP A 63 5.99 -2.13 21.08
N ASN A 64 4.92 -1.32 21.05
CA ASN A 64 4.86 -0.14 20.17
C ASN A 64 5.96 0.89 20.45
N LYS A 65 6.49 0.95 21.68
CA LYS A 65 7.62 1.83 22.04
C LYS A 65 8.99 1.22 21.75
N LYS A 66 9.08 -0.10 21.56
CA LYS A 66 10.29 -0.78 21.08
C LYS A 66 10.49 -0.63 19.58
N ARG A 67 9.39 -0.51 18.84
CA ARG A 67 9.43 -0.23 17.39
C ARG A 67 10.03 1.17 17.21
N THR A 68 11.27 1.23 16.72
CA THR A 68 11.84 2.44 16.16
C THR A 68 10.92 2.92 15.03
N PRO A 69 10.42 4.16 15.05
CA PRO A 69 9.75 4.68 13.87
C PRO A 69 10.83 4.83 12.79
N HIS A 70 10.79 4.01 11.74
CA HIS A 70 11.46 4.29 10.47
C HIS A 70 10.80 5.45 9.70
N THR A 71 10.02 6.27 10.39
CA THR A 71 9.42 7.46 9.80
C THR A 71 10.35 8.63 10.07
N THR A 72 11.26 8.88 9.13
CA THR A 72 11.89 10.19 8.98
C THR A 72 10.75 11.20 8.93
N ARG A 73 10.64 12.00 9.97
CA ARG A 73 9.57 12.98 10.14
C ARG A 73 9.89 14.16 9.23
N VAL A 74 9.45 14.10 7.99
CA VAL A 74 9.41 15.27 7.11
C VAL A 74 8.24 16.12 7.59
N GLU A 75 8.52 17.37 7.97
CA GLU A 75 7.47 18.34 8.27
C GLU A 75 6.76 18.68 6.96
N CYS A 76 5.56 18.12 6.79
CA CYS A 76 4.63 18.53 5.75
C CYS A 76 3.36 19.07 6.42
N GLU A 77 2.90 20.23 5.98
CA GLU A 77 1.58 20.81 6.31
C GLU A 77 0.44 20.02 5.63
N ALA A 78 0.43 18.70 5.83
CA ALA A 78 -0.58 17.78 5.32
C ALA A 78 -1.66 17.53 6.39
N PRO A 79 -2.88 17.08 6.01
CA PRO A 79 -3.91 16.68 6.97
C PRO A 79 -3.35 15.62 7.92
N THR A 80 -3.79 15.62 9.19
CA THR A 80 -3.26 14.77 10.28
C THR A 80 -2.89 13.37 9.77
N LEU A 81 -1.62 12.96 9.96
CA LEU A 81 -0.91 11.76 9.47
C LEU A 81 -1.70 10.48 9.14
N LYS A 82 -2.89 10.28 9.71
CA LYS A 82 -3.79 9.16 9.38
C LYS A 82 -4.46 9.27 8.01
N ALA A 83 -4.57 10.46 7.42
CA ALA A 83 -5.28 10.67 6.16
C ALA A 83 -4.38 10.55 4.92
N ALA A 84 -3.06 10.54 5.09
CA ALA A 84 -2.14 10.72 3.97
C ALA A 84 -1.67 9.41 3.31
N TYR A 85 -1.82 8.21 3.87
CA TYR A 85 -1.38 6.92 3.27
C TYR A 85 -0.08 7.00 2.42
N GLY A 86 0.99 7.63 2.92
CA GLY A 86 2.26 7.75 2.20
C GLY A 86 2.32 8.83 1.10
N CYS A 87 1.29 9.67 0.96
CA CYS A 87 1.29 10.85 0.10
C CYS A 87 2.24 11.91 0.67
N VAL A 88 3.31 12.21 -0.06
CA VAL A 88 4.33 13.20 0.28
C VAL A 88 4.03 14.54 -0.42
N GLN A 89 3.46 14.52 -1.63
CA GLN A 89 3.16 15.73 -2.42
C GLN A 89 1.65 16.01 -2.50
N TRP A 90 1.03 16.31 -1.36
CA TRP A 90 -0.44 16.46 -1.24
C TRP A 90 -1.00 17.76 -1.83
N ARG A 91 -0.32 18.90 -1.61
CA ARG A 91 -0.61 20.21 -2.22
C ARG A 91 0.63 20.65 -2.99
N VAL A 92 0.49 20.83 -4.30
CA VAL A 92 1.59 21.24 -5.17
C VAL A 92 1.20 22.54 -5.85
N SER A 93 2.07 23.54 -5.72
CA SER A 93 2.01 24.78 -6.49
C SER A 93 2.48 24.51 -7.92
N LEU A 94 2.02 25.32 -8.87
CA LEU A 94 2.51 25.25 -10.25
C LEU A 94 4.05 25.31 -10.28
N PRO A 95 4.71 24.50 -11.12
CA PRO A 95 6.14 24.64 -11.39
C PRO A 95 6.46 26.07 -11.83
N SER A 96 7.63 26.60 -11.45
CA SER A 96 7.99 28.01 -11.70
C SER A 96 8.01 28.40 -13.19
N ASN A 97 8.04 27.43 -14.09
CA ASN A 97 8.06 27.59 -15.55
C ASN A 97 6.68 27.40 -16.21
N GLN A 98 5.60 27.26 -15.45
CA GLN A 98 4.27 26.91 -15.96
C GLN A 98 3.22 27.94 -15.52
N THR A 99 2.35 28.34 -16.44
CA THR A 99 1.16 29.17 -16.17
C THR A 99 -0.10 28.31 -16.20
N VAL A 100 -1.25 28.88 -15.82
CA VAL A 100 -2.53 28.17 -15.92
C VAL A 100 -2.87 27.86 -17.38
N GLU A 101 -2.51 28.75 -18.30
CA GLU A 101 -2.74 28.59 -19.75
C GLU A 101 -1.85 27.47 -20.32
N SER A 102 -0.56 27.44 -19.97
CA SER A 102 0.35 26.39 -20.46
C SER A 102 -0.07 24.99 -19.99
N GLN A 103 -0.66 24.89 -18.81
CA GLN A 103 -1.18 23.64 -18.27
C GLN A 103 -2.38 23.13 -19.05
N GLU A 104 -3.27 24.04 -19.46
CA GLU A 104 -4.47 23.72 -20.24
C GLU A 104 -4.12 23.30 -21.68
N GLU A 105 -3.08 23.91 -22.26
CA GLU A 105 -2.52 23.50 -23.54
C GLU A 105 -1.94 22.08 -23.46
N ILE A 106 -1.15 21.77 -22.43
CA ILE A 106 -0.60 20.41 -22.24
C ILE A 106 -1.71 19.40 -21.99
N ARG A 107 -2.73 19.76 -21.20
CA ARG A 107 -3.90 18.91 -20.96
C ARG A 107 -4.63 18.59 -22.26
N SER A 108 -4.93 19.60 -23.06
CA SER A 108 -5.66 19.44 -24.33
C SER A 108 -4.85 18.63 -25.33
N SER A 109 -3.54 18.89 -25.42
CA SER A 109 -2.62 18.12 -26.25
C SER A 109 -2.55 16.65 -25.83
N LEU A 110 -2.45 16.36 -24.53
CA LEU A 110 -2.49 14.98 -24.04
C LEU A 110 -3.85 14.31 -24.28
N ALA A 111 -4.96 15.02 -24.12
CA ALA A 111 -6.29 14.47 -24.38
C ALA A 111 -6.45 14.08 -25.85
N ASP A 112 -6.00 14.92 -26.79
CA ASP A 112 -5.99 14.61 -28.22
C ASP A 112 -5.04 13.44 -28.52
N TYR A 113 -3.83 13.46 -27.96
CA TYR A 113 -2.83 12.40 -28.16
C TYR A 113 -3.36 11.01 -27.78
N PHE A 114 -4.06 10.91 -26.65
CA PHE A 114 -4.67 9.67 -26.16
C PHE A 114 -5.91 9.25 -26.96
N SER A 115 -6.65 10.20 -27.52
CA SER A 115 -7.86 9.92 -28.31
C SER A 115 -7.53 9.48 -29.75
N THR A 116 -6.44 10.02 -30.30
CA THR A 116 -6.11 9.87 -31.74
C THR A 116 -5.12 8.73 -32.00
N ARG A 117 -4.26 8.38 -31.04
CA ARG A 117 -3.23 7.33 -31.23
C ARG A 117 -3.58 6.02 -30.54
N ARG A 118 -3.27 4.91 -31.20
CA ARG A 118 -3.30 3.57 -30.58
C ARG A 118 -2.24 3.48 -29.48
N VAL A 119 -2.54 2.71 -28.44
CA VAL A 119 -1.68 2.51 -27.25
C VAL A 119 -0.25 2.11 -27.61
N SER A 120 -0.06 1.29 -28.65
CA SER A 120 1.26 0.84 -29.12
C SER A 120 2.12 1.94 -29.74
N ALA A 121 1.53 3.07 -30.15
CA ALA A 121 2.21 4.20 -30.76
C ALA A 121 2.47 5.35 -29.76
N TRP A 122 2.23 5.10 -28.48
CA TRP A 122 2.42 6.09 -27.42
C TRP A 122 3.90 6.22 -27.04
N ASP A 123 4.38 7.47 -27.01
CA ASP A 123 5.70 7.81 -26.49
C ASP A 123 5.62 7.98 -24.97
N TRP A 124 6.07 6.94 -24.27
CA TRP A 124 6.00 6.86 -22.82
C TRP A 124 6.81 7.94 -22.09
N ASN A 125 7.95 8.37 -22.66
CA ASN A 125 8.75 9.42 -22.04
C ASN A 125 8.04 10.76 -22.13
N HIS A 126 7.53 11.08 -23.32
CA HIS A 126 6.72 12.28 -23.55
C HIS A 126 5.50 12.34 -22.63
N ILE A 127 4.76 11.24 -22.50
CA ILE A 127 3.59 11.16 -21.61
C ILE A 127 4.01 11.37 -20.16
N GLN A 128 5.06 10.69 -19.70
CA GLN A 128 5.50 10.78 -18.31
C GLN A 128 5.97 12.20 -17.95
N GLU A 129 6.64 12.89 -18.86
CA GLU A 129 7.06 14.29 -18.68
C GLU A 129 5.85 15.22 -18.59
N ASN A 130 4.90 15.12 -19.52
CA ASN A 130 3.69 15.94 -19.48
C ASN A 130 2.81 15.63 -18.27
N MET A 131 2.78 14.39 -17.78
CA MET A 131 2.14 14.01 -16.52
C MET A 131 2.78 14.70 -15.32
N LYS A 132 4.11 14.83 -15.29
CA LYS A 132 4.83 15.56 -14.23
C LYS A 132 4.51 17.05 -14.29
N LEU A 133 4.48 17.63 -15.49
CA LEU A 133 4.16 19.04 -15.68
C LEU A 133 2.73 19.35 -15.21
N THR A 134 1.75 18.52 -15.59
CA THR A 134 0.33 18.75 -15.29
C THR A 134 -0.13 18.28 -13.91
N TYR A 135 0.76 17.66 -13.13
CA TYR A 135 0.44 17.09 -11.81
C TYR A 135 -0.24 18.08 -10.86
N ALA A 136 0.21 19.34 -10.83
CA ALA A 136 -0.37 20.36 -9.94
C ALA A 136 -1.85 20.61 -10.25
N SER A 137 -2.20 20.71 -11.54
CA SER A 137 -3.57 20.93 -12.02
C SER A 137 -4.44 19.69 -11.79
N GLN A 138 -3.95 18.51 -12.16
CA GLN A 138 -4.60 17.23 -11.85
C GLN A 138 -4.94 17.11 -10.36
N ARG A 139 -3.97 17.40 -9.49
CA ARG A 139 -4.14 17.27 -8.04
C ARG A 139 -5.15 18.27 -7.49
N LYS A 140 -5.18 19.49 -8.05
CA LYS A 140 -6.16 20.52 -7.69
C LYS A 140 -7.58 20.05 -8.01
N ASP A 141 -7.79 19.49 -9.20
CA ASP A 141 -9.10 19.00 -9.62
C ASP A 141 -9.54 17.76 -8.83
N ILE A 142 -8.64 16.80 -8.62
CA ILE A 142 -8.90 15.60 -7.79
C ILE A 142 -9.30 16.02 -6.36
N ASN A 143 -8.56 16.95 -5.76
CA ASN A 143 -8.85 17.42 -4.40
C ASN A 143 -10.20 18.17 -4.35
N LYS A 144 -10.47 19.04 -5.32
CA LYS A 144 -11.75 19.76 -5.42
C LYS A 144 -12.92 18.78 -5.51
N GLN A 145 -12.75 17.71 -6.28
CA GLN A 145 -13.78 16.69 -6.42
C GLN A 145 -13.98 15.88 -5.14
N ALA A 146 -12.90 15.52 -4.46
CA ALA A 146 -12.99 14.86 -3.15
C ALA A 146 -13.74 15.72 -2.11
N GLU A 147 -13.54 17.04 -2.12
CA GLU A 147 -14.28 17.96 -1.26
C GLU A 147 -15.77 18.01 -1.59
N LEU A 148 -16.15 17.93 -2.87
CA LEU A 148 -17.55 17.89 -3.30
C LEU A 148 -18.23 16.61 -2.83
N ILE A 149 -17.58 15.45 -2.99
CA ILE A 149 -18.09 14.15 -2.50
C ILE A 149 -18.34 14.20 -0.98
N GLU A 150 -17.42 14.79 -0.22
CA GLU A 150 -17.57 14.89 1.23
C GLU A 150 -18.73 15.82 1.63
N LYS A 151 -18.98 16.89 0.87
CA LYS A 151 -20.15 17.77 1.07
C LYS A 151 -21.45 17.03 0.79
N LEU A 152 -21.55 16.34 -0.36
CA LEU A 152 -22.72 15.54 -0.74
C LEU A 152 -23.04 14.48 0.31
N ARG A 153 -22.03 13.72 0.77
CA ARG A 153 -22.21 12.72 1.84
C ARG A 153 -22.74 13.31 3.14
N LYS A 154 -22.27 14.50 3.53
CA LYS A 154 -22.76 15.20 4.73
C LYS A 154 -24.20 15.66 4.58
N GLU A 155 -24.58 16.13 3.39
CA GLU A 155 -25.96 16.54 3.10
C GLU A 155 -26.91 15.34 3.10
N GLN A 156 -26.52 14.23 2.48
CA GLN A 156 -27.27 12.97 2.53
C GLN A 156 -27.47 12.49 3.97
N LEU A 157 -26.43 12.57 4.80
CA LEU A 157 -26.52 12.21 6.22
C LEU A 157 -27.46 13.15 7.01
N LYS A 158 -27.48 14.45 6.67
CA LYS A 158 -28.43 15.41 7.27
C LYS A 158 -29.87 15.08 6.88
N ARG A 159 -30.14 14.84 5.58
CA ARG A 159 -31.47 14.48 5.06
C ARG A 159 -32.02 13.22 5.74
N LYS A 160 -31.18 12.18 5.89
CA LYS A 160 -31.52 10.94 6.61
C LYS A 160 -31.85 11.18 8.09
N ARG A 161 -31.23 12.17 8.74
CA ARG A 161 -31.49 12.51 10.15
C ARG A 161 -32.74 13.37 10.35
N THR A 162 -33.14 14.17 9.36
CA THR A 162 -34.32 15.04 9.44
C THR A 162 -35.62 14.37 9.01
N GLY A 163 -35.61 13.06 8.71
CA GLY A 163 -36.83 12.27 8.46
C GLY A 163 -37.59 12.60 7.17
N ARG A 164 -37.00 13.37 6.26
CA ARG A 164 -37.60 13.69 4.95
C ARG A 164 -37.21 12.60 3.95
N VAL A 165 -38.01 11.55 3.89
CA VAL A 165 -37.91 10.51 2.85
C VAL A 165 -38.97 10.83 1.80
N GLU A 166 -38.57 11.50 0.73
CA GLU A 166 -39.38 11.61 -0.48
C GLU A 166 -38.57 11.00 -1.64
N GLY A 167 -39.17 9.98 -2.28
CA GLY A 167 -38.81 9.49 -3.61
C GLY A 167 -37.71 8.44 -3.66
N GLU A 168 -38.01 7.33 -4.35
CA GLU A 168 -37.02 6.46 -4.99
C GLU A 168 -36.21 7.29 -6.00
N GLU A 169 -35.15 7.94 -5.54
CA GLU A 169 -34.11 8.45 -6.44
C GLU A 169 -33.12 7.32 -6.70
N MET A 170 -32.99 6.95 -7.97
CA MET A 170 -31.98 6.04 -8.49
C MET A 170 -30.62 6.37 -7.86
N GLU A 171 -30.11 5.45 -7.05
CA GLU A 171 -28.87 5.57 -6.29
C GLU A 171 -27.67 5.53 -7.26
N VAL A 172 -27.46 6.62 -8.00
CA VAL A 172 -26.23 6.79 -8.78
C VAL A 172 -25.15 7.17 -7.78
N ASP A 173 -24.25 6.22 -7.49
CA ASP A 173 -23.17 6.39 -6.51
C ASP A 173 -22.45 7.73 -6.75
N ASP A 174 -22.45 8.67 -5.78
CA ASP A 174 -21.81 10.00 -5.87
C ASP A 174 -20.34 9.91 -6.36
N VAL A 175 -19.67 8.78 -6.10
CA VAL A 175 -18.31 8.49 -6.53
C VAL A 175 -18.24 8.28 -8.05
N THR A 176 -19.23 7.65 -8.67
CA THR A 176 -19.24 7.33 -10.10
C THR A 176 -19.37 8.58 -10.97
N VAL A 177 -20.29 9.50 -10.63
CA VAL A 177 -20.47 10.78 -11.32
C VAL A 177 -19.21 11.64 -11.23
N THR A 178 -18.57 11.61 -10.07
CA THR A 178 -17.40 12.43 -9.82
C THR A 178 -16.13 11.89 -10.47
N THR A 179 -15.98 10.56 -10.55
CA THR A 179 -14.91 9.93 -11.33
C THR A 179 -15.09 10.11 -12.83
N ALA A 180 -16.33 10.09 -13.35
CA ALA A 180 -16.60 10.31 -14.77
C ALA A 180 -16.15 11.71 -15.22
N HIS A 181 -16.49 12.75 -14.44
CA HIS A 181 -16.04 14.11 -14.73
C HIS A 181 -14.51 14.26 -14.75
N LEU A 182 -13.81 13.60 -13.81
CA LEU A 182 -12.35 13.60 -13.81
C LEU A 182 -11.78 12.83 -14.99
N ALA A 183 -12.43 11.75 -15.43
CA ALA A 183 -12.03 10.99 -16.60
C ALA A 183 -12.23 11.80 -17.89
N ASP A 184 -13.25 12.65 -17.97
CA ASP A 184 -13.44 13.57 -19.11
C ASP A 184 -12.37 14.66 -19.14
N LEU A 185 -12.00 15.21 -17.98
CA LEU A 185 -10.98 16.25 -17.87
C LEU A 185 -9.56 15.71 -18.08
N TRP A 186 -9.29 14.53 -17.55
CA TRP A 186 -7.98 13.89 -17.48
C TRP A 186 -8.04 12.41 -17.89
N PRO A 187 -8.43 12.08 -19.14
CA PRO A 187 -8.68 10.69 -19.56
C PRO A 187 -7.43 9.80 -19.41
N PHE A 188 -6.27 10.38 -19.64
CA PHE A 188 -4.98 9.73 -19.50
C PHE A 188 -4.57 9.44 -18.06
N LEU A 189 -5.12 10.16 -17.06
CA LEU A 189 -4.84 9.90 -15.65
C LEU A 189 -5.33 8.51 -15.22
N PHE A 190 -6.42 8.03 -15.84
CA PHE A 190 -7.04 6.73 -15.53
C PHE A 190 -6.46 5.58 -16.37
N GLN A 191 -5.45 5.86 -17.19
CA GLN A 191 -4.67 4.81 -17.85
C GLN A 191 -3.61 4.27 -16.89
N PRO A 192 -3.20 2.98 -16.99
CA PRO A 192 -2.24 2.38 -16.06
C PRO A 192 -0.96 3.20 -15.88
N LEU A 193 -0.42 3.76 -16.96
CA LEU A 193 0.76 4.61 -16.92
C LEU A 193 0.49 5.95 -16.23
N GLY A 194 -0.64 6.60 -16.55
CA GLY A 194 -1.01 7.87 -15.91
C GLY A 194 -1.18 7.70 -14.40
N MET A 195 -1.86 6.63 -13.99
CA MET A 195 -1.99 6.26 -12.58
C MET A 195 -0.63 5.99 -11.93
N LYS A 196 0.26 5.24 -12.59
CA LYS A 196 1.60 4.94 -12.08
C LYS A 196 2.44 6.21 -11.92
N ALA A 197 2.46 7.08 -12.94
CA ALA A 197 3.21 8.33 -12.92
C ALA A 197 2.68 9.26 -11.82
N HIS A 198 1.35 9.43 -11.73
CA HIS A 198 0.73 10.24 -10.69
C HIS A 198 1.03 9.68 -9.29
N PHE A 199 0.94 8.37 -9.11
CA PHE A 199 1.23 7.70 -7.84
C PHE A 199 2.70 7.90 -7.43
N ASN A 200 3.64 7.73 -8.36
CA ASN A 200 5.07 7.93 -8.10
C ASN A 200 5.33 9.35 -7.63
N ILE A 201 4.78 10.37 -8.29
CA ILE A 201 4.94 11.77 -7.86
C ILE A 201 4.32 11.98 -6.46
N LEU A 202 3.10 11.48 -6.26
CA LEU A 202 2.34 11.64 -5.03
C LEU A 202 3.04 11.02 -3.82
N THR A 203 3.62 9.83 -3.98
CA THR A 203 4.15 9.01 -2.87
C THR A 203 5.69 8.94 -2.85
N LYS A 204 6.36 9.47 -3.87
CA LYS A 204 7.81 9.29 -4.12
C LYS A 204 8.24 7.83 -4.10
N THR A 205 7.33 6.94 -4.53
CA THR A 205 7.51 5.50 -4.51
C THR A 205 7.34 4.97 -5.93
N ASP A 206 8.39 4.34 -6.47
CA ASP A 206 8.28 3.62 -7.73
C ASP A 206 7.75 2.20 -7.47
N ILE A 207 6.53 1.94 -7.93
CA ILE A 207 5.87 0.64 -7.73
C ILE A 207 6.64 -0.45 -8.46
N ASP A 208 7.10 -0.19 -9.69
CA ASP A 208 7.70 -1.22 -10.52
C ASP A 208 9.06 -1.60 -9.98
N GLU A 209 9.86 -0.61 -9.56
CA GLU A 209 11.14 -0.87 -8.90
C GLU A 209 10.95 -1.66 -7.60
N ASN A 210 9.96 -1.31 -6.79
CA ASN A 210 9.70 -2.01 -5.54
C ASN A 210 9.20 -3.44 -5.74
N VAL A 211 8.31 -3.65 -6.72
CA VAL A 211 7.84 -4.98 -7.12
C VAL A 211 9.02 -5.79 -7.62
N GLN A 212 9.87 -5.22 -8.47
CA GLN A 212 11.06 -5.90 -8.99
C GLN A 212 12.02 -6.28 -7.85
N LEU A 213 12.35 -5.35 -6.95
CA LEU A 213 13.19 -5.62 -5.78
C LEU A 213 12.58 -6.69 -4.86
N PHE A 214 11.25 -6.72 -4.72
CA PHE A 214 10.56 -7.74 -3.95
C PHE A 214 10.65 -9.11 -4.63
N ILE A 215 10.42 -9.16 -5.95
CA ILE A 215 10.55 -10.38 -6.76
C ILE A 215 11.98 -10.89 -6.67
N ASP A 216 12.99 -10.05 -6.88
CA ASP A 216 14.41 -10.41 -6.81
C ASP A 216 14.76 -11.04 -5.45
N LYS A 217 14.37 -10.38 -4.36
CA LYS A 217 14.62 -10.88 -2.99
C LYS A 217 13.90 -12.19 -2.71
N THR A 218 12.65 -12.28 -3.14
CA THR A 218 11.82 -13.48 -2.95
C THR A 218 12.41 -14.64 -3.73
N LEU A 219 12.81 -14.39 -4.98
CA LEU A 219 13.39 -15.39 -5.86
C LEU A 219 14.74 -15.89 -5.35
N ASP A 220 15.62 -14.99 -4.87
CA ASP A 220 16.88 -15.36 -4.24
C ASP A 220 16.66 -16.22 -2.98
N SER A 221 15.70 -15.83 -2.15
CA SER A 221 15.36 -16.57 -0.93
C SER A 221 14.84 -17.98 -1.25
N LEU A 222 13.97 -18.10 -2.26
CA LEU A 222 13.43 -19.39 -2.72
C LEU A 222 14.50 -20.26 -3.36
N HIS A 223 15.37 -19.68 -4.17
CA HIS A 223 16.48 -20.40 -4.79
C HIS A 223 17.45 -20.96 -3.75
N GLU A 224 17.80 -20.17 -2.74
CA GLU A 224 18.62 -20.63 -1.61
C GLU A 224 17.91 -21.70 -0.76
N PHE A 225 16.61 -21.54 -0.53
CA PHE A 225 15.81 -22.57 0.12
C PHE A 225 15.84 -23.89 -0.66
N CYS A 226 15.61 -23.85 -1.97
CA CYS A 226 15.64 -25.04 -2.83
C CYS A 226 17.03 -25.70 -2.82
N LYS A 227 18.10 -24.93 -2.88
CA LYS A 227 19.47 -25.45 -2.78
C LYS A 227 19.75 -26.13 -1.44
N LYS A 228 19.26 -25.59 -0.34
CA LYS A 228 19.53 -26.11 1.01
C LYS A 228 18.64 -27.29 1.39
N ILE A 229 17.38 -27.29 0.94
CA ILE A 229 16.37 -28.24 1.40
C ILE A 229 16.01 -29.26 0.33
N VAL A 230 15.73 -28.81 -0.90
CA VAL A 230 15.23 -29.65 -1.98
C VAL A 230 16.35 -30.47 -2.62
N VAL A 231 17.45 -29.82 -3.00
CA VAL A 231 18.58 -30.44 -3.71
C VAL A 231 19.24 -31.61 -2.94
N PRO A 232 19.42 -31.54 -1.60
CA PRO A 232 19.95 -32.66 -0.85
C PRO A 232 18.97 -33.83 -0.74
N LYS A 233 17.66 -33.56 -0.68
CA LYS A 233 16.63 -34.58 -0.47
C LYS A 233 16.25 -35.34 -1.74
N GLU A 234 16.30 -34.69 -2.90
CA GLU A 234 15.80 -35.26 -4.15
C GLU A 234 16.91 -35.47 -5.20
N LYS A 235 17.06 -36.71 -5.67
CA LYS A 235 18.12 -37.09 -6.63
C LYS A 235 17.91 -36.42 -7.99
N LYS A 236 16.65 -36.26 -8.42
CA LYS A 236 16.31 -35.55 -9.66
C LYS A 236 16.68 -34.07 -9.56
N ALA A 237 16.30 -33.40 -8.47
CA ALA A 237 16.65 -32.01 -8.20
C ALA A 237 18.17 -31.81 -8.14
N ARG A 238 18.93 -32.75 -7.57
CA ARG A 238 20.41 -32.68 -7.53
C ARG A 238 21.06 -32.74 -8.91
N LYS A 239 20.59 -33.65 -9.78
CA LYS A 239 21.07 -33.72 -11.18
C LYS A 239 20.70 -32.44 -11.93
N LEU A 240 19.49 -31.93 -11.71
CA LEU A 240 19.00 -30.73 -12.36
C LEU A 240 19.80 -29.49 -11.93
N ASN A 241 20.01 -29.29 -10.63
CA ASN A 241 20.79 -28.17 -10.11
C ASN A 241 22.22 -28.17 -10.67
N LYS A 242 22.87 -29.33 -10.81
CA LYS A 242 24.19 -29.44 -11.47
C LYS A 242 24.16 -29.06 -12.96
N LYS A 243 23.08 -29.38 -13.68
CA LYS A 243 22.90 -29.00 -15.09
C LYS A 243 22.62 -27.50 -15.23
N LEU A 244 21.75 -26.97 -14.37
CA LEU A 244 21.36 -25.57 -14.37
C LEU A 244 22.53 -24.67 -13.98
N ALA A 245 23.35 -25.06 -12.97
CA ALA A 245 24.51 -24.29 -12.54
C ALA A 245 25.56 -24.06 -13.65
N LYS A 246 25.61 -24.94 -14.67
CA LYS A 246 26.48 -24.79 -15.84
C LYS A 246 25.92 -23.85 -16.92
N LYS A 247 24.66 -23.43 -16.78
CA LYS A 247 23.93 -22.60 -17.75
C LYS A 247 23.52 -21.25 -17.15
N ILE A 248 24.08 -20.88 -16.00
CA ILE A 248 23.80 -19.56 -15.40
C ILE A 248 24.30 -18.51 -16.40
N PRO A 249 23.43 -17.61 -16.87
CA PRO A 249 23.86 -16.50 -17.72
C PRO A 249 24.82 -15.61 -16.93
N GLU A 250 25.94 -15.22 -17.53
CA GLU A 250 26.80 -14.18 -16.97
C GLU A 250 26.31 -12.80 -17.43
N GLY A 251 26.29 -11.82 -16.51
CA GLY A 251 25.92 -10.44 -16.81
C GLY A 251 24.50 -10.07 -16.39
N ASP A 252 23.68 -9.70 -17.39
CA ASP A 252 22.34 -9.10 -17.26
C ASP A 252 21.47 -9.73 -16.15
N LYS A 253 21.03 -8.89 -15.20
CA LYS A 253 20.25 -9.32 -14.04
C LYS A 253 18.91 -9.95 -14.42
N ASP A 254 18.28 -9.47 -15.49
CA ASP A 254 16.96 -9.96 -15.89
C ASP A 254 17.07 -11.40 -16.40
N LYS A 255 18.12 -11.69 -17.20
CA LYS A 255 18.42 -13.06 -17.65
C LYS A 255 18.80 -13.98 -16.50
N VAL A 256 19.55 -13.47 -15.52
CA VAL A 256 19.89 -14.23 -14.31
C VAL A 256 18.63 -14.55 -13.50
N ASN A 257 17.70 -13.61 -13.36
CA ASN A 257 16.44 -13.79 -12.66
C ASN A 257 15.51 -14.77 -13.40
N GLU A 258 15.38 -14.66 -14.72
CA GLU A 258 14.61 -15.61 -15.53
C GLU A 258 15.14 -17.05 -15.38
N TRP A 259 16.47 -17.20 -15.36
CA TRP A 259 17.11 -18.49 -15.08
C TRP A 259 16.82 -18.97 -13.65
N LYS A 260 16.93 -18.10 -12.64
CA LYS A 260 16.64 -18.44 -11.23
C LYS A 260 15.19 -18.88 -11.06
N LEU A 261 14.25 -18.18 -11.69
CA LEU A 261 12.83 -18.50 -11.67
C LEU A 261 12.58 -19.90 -12.24
N SER A 262 13.12 -20.16 -13.43
CA SER A 262 13.06 -21.47 -14.07
C SER A 262 13.64 -22.57 -13.17
N ALA A 263 14.78 -22.30 -12.53
CA ALA A 263 15.44 -23.24 -11.63
C ALA A 263 14.59 -23.54 -10.38
N VAL A 264 14.01 -22.50 -9.76
CA VAL A 264 13.13 -22.64 -8.59
C VAL A 264 11.90 -23.45 -8.97
N LEU A 265 11.21 -23.11 -10.06
CA LEU A 265 10.01 -23.82 -10.49
C LEU A 265 10.30 -25.31 -10.73
N LEU A 266 11.38 -25.64 -11.45
CA LEU A 266 11.77 -27.03 -11.68
C LEU A 266 12.19 -27.78 -10.41
N MET A 267 12.82 -27.09 -9.44
CA MET A 267 13.14 -27.72 -8.16
C MET A 267 11.88 -27.97 -7.32
N LEU A 268 10.93 -27.04 -7.30
CA LEU A 268 9.68 -27.19 -6.55
C LEU A 268 8.78 -28.28 -7.15
N THR A 269 8.57 -28.29 -8.46
CA THR A 269 7.77 -29.36 -9.12
C THR A 269 8.38 -30.74 -8.91
N THR A 270 9.72 -30.86 -8.97
CA THR A 270 10.37 -32.15 -8.69
C THR A 270 10.29 -32.56 -7.21
N TYR A 271 10.26 -31.61 -6.28
CA TYR A 271 10.14 -31.89 -4.85
C TYR A 271 8.72 -32.29 -4.45
N PHE A 272 7.72 -31.54 -4.91
CA PHE A 272 6.31 -31.78 -4.60
C PHE A 272 5.67 -32.85 -5.49
N LYS A 273 6.35 -33.25 -6.58
CA LYS A 273 5.86 -34.21 -7.57
C LYS A 273 4.56 -33.74 -8.25
N GLU A 274 4.43 -32.43 -8.40
CA GLU A 274 3.29 -31.76 -9.03
C GLU A 274 3.47 -31.79 -10.56
N ASP A 275 2.34 -31.84 -11.28
CA ASP A 275 2.33 -31.77 -12.72
C ASP A 275 2.44 -30.31 -13.20
N TRP A 276 3.25 -30.08 -14.22
CA TRP A 276 3.47 -28.75 -14.80
C TRP A 276 2.19 -28.18 -15.40
N SER A 277 1.32 -29.06 -15.92
CA SER A 277 0.04 -28.70 -16.51
C SER A 277 -0.97 -28.15 -15.49
N GLU A 278 -0.81 -28.43 -14.20
CA GLU A 278 -1.70 -27.92 -13.14
C GLU A 278 -1.22 -26.58 -12.55
N LEU A 279 0.05 -26.23 -12.75
CA LEU A 279 0.69 -25.07 -12.10
C LEU A 279 0.76 -23.81 -12.96
N ILE A 280 0.65 -23.95 -14.29
CA ILE A 280 0.74 -22.83 -15.22
C ILE A 280 -0.58 -22.71 -15.97
N LEU A 281 -1.31 -21.63 -15.70
CA LEU A 281 -2.38 -21.19 -16.60
C LEU A 281 -1.73 -20.70 -17.88
N MET A 282 -1.79 -21.51 -18.93
CA MET A 282 -1.47 -21.08 -20.29
C MET A 282 -2.52 -20.06 -20.72
N THR A 283 -2.32 -18.79 -20.39
CA THR A 283 -3.11 -17.72 -20.98
C THR A 283 -2.70 -17.63 -22.44
N GLU A 284 -3.64 -17.85 -23.36
CA GLU A 284 -3.43 -17.60 -24.77
C GLU A 284 -2.89 -16.18 -24.93
N VAL A 285 -1.65 -16.07 -25.37
CA VAL A 285 -1.08 -14.79 -25.76
C VAL A 285 -1.84 -14.40 -27.02
N CYS A 286 -2.84 -13.53 -26.89
CA CYS A 286 -3.38 -12.81 -28.04
C CYS A 286 -2.21 -12.09 -28.71
N GLN A 287 -1.75 -12.65 -29.83
CA GLN A 287 -0.84 -11.98 -30.73
C GLN A 287 -1.55 -10.70 -31.20
N THR A 288 -1.03 -9.54 -30.81
CA THR A 288 -1.37 -8.22 -31.37
C THR A 288 -0.24 -7.72 -32.23
#